data_AF-A0A9P8A9W9-F1
#
_entry.id   AF-A0A9P8A9W9-F1
#
_cell.length_a   1.000
_cell.length_b   1.000
_cell.length_c   1.000
_cell.angle_alpha   90.00
_cell.angle_beta   90.00
_cell.angle_gamma   90.00
#
_symmetry.space_group_name_H-M   'P 1'
#
loop_
_entity.id
_entity.type
_entity.pdbx_description
1 polymer ?
#
loop_
_entity_poly.entity_id
_entity_poly.type
_entity_poly.pdbx_seq_one_letter_code
_entity_poly.pdbx_strand_id
1 'polypeptide(L)'
;MYRISSQLSEKIKHFATFPQTGVSLRQMVMFGQNPTQGTLFKASQFLSEELPIRLAHRVKELEELPHNLSDMPSIIRVKNWYAQSFQDLVEFPGREMTPGLKEMAKSMNRQSEMQALPENSPNLAMPNGINTNGRKGVSLSHRYHSAMDGAEWPAEMHSYNERFTKMIEAVKRRHDPVVTTVAQGILEFKQAKRSHIVDTDVQAFLDRFYMSRIGIRMLIGQHIALNKGPSRKDYVGIICTKTNLADMAQEAIDNAKFICEDYYGLFRGPEVHLHCKKDLEFMYVPSHLSHMLFELLKNSLRAVVEQYGTECDEYPPIKLIVAQGKEDIAIKISDEGGGIPRSGVPLVWTYMYTTAPSQHLDPTFDKSDFKAPMAGFGYGLPISRLYARYFGGDLKLISMEGYEARTYSTSSDNEKVNAVFQRLGFDFSDPSLMTQSVTHKSFAHGTVPTNEKLSLLGRTFLELHVTERNWDKVKSNKTLRSSVAISLSSEKLAKVARSMGVNEVMRWKSPSSSPDSKVGEDTVLAHTMEAIVGAVYHDKGSKAAREFVAKHVYTY
;
A
#
# COMPACT_ATOMS: atom_id res chain seq x y z
N MET A 1 26.65 29.54 -8.23
CA MET A 1 26.63 28.27 -7.49
C MET A 1 27.09 28.57 -6.06
N TYR A 2 26.26 28.32 -5.05
CA TYR A 2 26.59 28.56 -3.64
C TYR A 2 27.81 27.72 -3.23
N ARG A 3 28.73 28.29 -2.42
CA ARG A 3 29.92 27.60 -1.93
C ARG A 3 30.01 27.76 -0.41
N ILE A 4 30.29 26.66 0.27
CA ILE A 4 30.45 26.62 1.72
C ILE A 4 31.82 27.24 2.05
N SER A 5 31.83 28.33 2.82
CA SER A 5 33.07 28.94 3.30
C SER A 5 33.69 28.12 4.44
N SER A 6 35.00 28.24 4.67
CA SER A 6 35.69 27.53 5.75
C SER A 6 35.07 27.82 7.13
N GLN A 7 34.74 29.09 7.39
CA GLN A 7 34.07 29.52 8.62
C GLN A 7 32.68 28.89 8.79
N LEU A 8 31.91 28.77 7.70
CA LEU A 8 30.60 28.14 7.73
C LEU A 8 30.72 26.63 7.99
N SER A 9 31.70 25.97 7.37
CA SER A 9 31.97 24.55 7.60
C SER A 9 32.30 24.26 9.07
N GLU A 10 33.12 25.08 9.72
CA GLU A 10 33.42 24.95 11.16
C GLU A 10 32.18 25.10 12.04
N LYS A 11 31.32 26.08 11.73
CA LYS A 11 30.03 26.25 12.44
C LYS A 11 29.14 25.02 12.25
N ILE A 12 29.02 24.51 11.03
CA ILE A 12 28.22 23.31 10.76
C ILE A 12 28.74 22.11 11.57
N LYS A 13 30.06 21.89 11.58
CA LYS A 13 30.68 20.81 12.38
C LYS A 13 30.39 20.98 13.87
N HIS A 14 30.46 22.20 14.40
CA HIS A 14 30.10 22.50 15.78
C HIS A 14 28.62 22.17 16.07
N PHE A 15 27.69 22.63 15.24
CA PHE A 15 26.26 22.39 15.45
C PHE A 15 25.88 20.91 15.32
N ALA A 16 26.57 20.15 14.47
CA ALA A 16 26.38 18.71 14.32
C ALA A 16 26.84 17.89 15.55
N THR A 17 27.49 18.50 16.54
CA THR A 17 27.81 17.81 17.80
C THR A 17 26.65 17.79 18.79
N PHE A 18 25.66 18.66 18.63
CA PHE A 18 24.52 18.73 19.54
C PHE A 18 23.49 17.62 19.23
N PRO A 19 22.86 17.03 20.27
CA PRO A 19 21.79 16.06 20.08
C PRO A 19 20.52 16.74 19.55
N GLN A 20 19.76 16.03 18.73
CA GLN A 20 18.46 16.49 18.24
C GLN A 20 17.37 16.25 19.29
N THR A 21 16.42 17.17 19.40
CA THR A 21 15.30 17.04 20.33
C THR A 21 14.12 16.33 19.66
N GLY A 22 13.70 15.18 20.20
CA GLY A 22 12.47 14.50 19.77
C GLY A 22 11.22 15.26 20.23
N VAL A 23 10.20 15.36 19.36
CA VAL A 23 8.91 16.01 19.66
C VAL A 23 7.79 15.06 19.25
N SER A 24 6.89 14.75 20.20
CA SER A 24 5.73 13.87 19.96
C SER A 24 4.53 14.64 19.39
N LEU A 25 3.62 13.94 18.69
CA LEU A 25 2.39 14.53 18.17
C LEU A 25 1.55 15.19 19.27
N ARG A 26 1.46 14.54 20.44
CA ARG A 26 0.75 15.06 21.62
C ARG A 26 1.34 16.37 22.13
N GLN A 27 2.66 16.49 22.17
CA GLN A 27 3.34 17.74 22.55
C GLN A 27 3.07 18.86 21.53
N MET A 28 3.09 18.55 20.23
CA MET A 28 2.79 19.53 19.18
C MET A 28 1.35 20.06 19.29
N VAL A 29 0.40 19.20 19.65
CA VAL A 29 -1.01 19.59 19.84
C VAL A 29 -1.21 20.39 21.11
N MET A 30 -0.70 19.93 22.26
CA MET A 30 -0.79 20.67 23.53
C MET A 30 -0.25 22.10 23.39
N PHE A 31 0.81 22.27 22.60
CA PHE A 31 1.40 23.58 22.35
C PHE A 31 0.53 24.49 21.46
N GLY A 32 -0.13 23.94 20.43
CA GLY A 32 -0.81 24.74 19.42
C GLY A 32 -2.34 24.87 19.58
N GLN A 33 -2.94 24.27 20.62
CA GLN A 33 -4.40 24.32 20.84
C GLN A 33 -4.93 25.75 21.02
N ASN A 34 -4.23 26.58 21.80
CA ASN A 34 -4.55 27.98 22.03
C ASN A 34 -3.32 28.85 21.73
N PRO A 35 -3.04 29.17 20.45
CA PRO A 35 -1.85 29.92 20.10
C PRO A 35 -1.99 31.38 20.52
N THR A 36 -1.36 31.75 21.65
CA THR A 36 -1.10 33.15 22.00
C THR A 36 0.18 33.62 21.31
N GLN A 37 0.37 34.94 21.20
CA GLN A 37 1.60 35.49 20.62
C GLN A 37 2.86 35.10 21.42
N GLY A 38 2.76 35.01 22.75
CA GLY A 38 3.84 34.48 23.59
C GLY A 38 4.16 33.02 23.30
N THR A 39 3.14 32.19 23.07
CA THR A 39 3.31 30.79 22.68
C THR A 39 4.00 30.70 21.31
N LEU A 40 3.52 31.45 20.31
CA LEU A 40 4.12 31.48 18.97
C LEU A 40 5.59 31.93 18.99
N PHE A 41 5.91 32.98 19.76
CA PHE A 41 7.28 33.44 19.95
C PHE A 41 8.18 32.37 20.57
N LYS A 42 7.70 31.63 21.57
CA LYS A 42 8.45 30.49 22.14
C LYS A 42 8.68 29.38 21.12
N ALA A 43 7.72 29.11 20.22
CA ALA A 43 7.98 28.20 19.10
C ALA A 43 9.03 28.73 18.14
N SER A 44 9.01 30.03 17.79
CA SER A 44 10.04 30.63 16.94
C SER A 44 11.42 30.46 17.57
N GLN A 45 11.55 30.73 18.87
CA GLN A 45 12.80 30.57 19.59
C GLN A 45 13.28 29.12 19.57
N PHE A 46 12.41 28.15 19.89
CA PHE A 46 12.75 26.74 19.82
C PHE A 46 13.25 26.33 18.42
N LEU A 47 12.54 26.73 17.37
CA LEU A 47 12.93 26.40 16.00
C LEU A 47 14.23 27.09 15.58
N SER A 48 14.49 28.31 16.07
CA SER A 48 15.76 29.01 15.83
C SER A 48 16.96 28.28 16.46
N GLU A 49 16.75 27.53 17.54
CA GLU A 49 17.77 26.72 18.20
C GLU A 49 17.87 25.30 17.59
N GLU A 50 16.74 24.67 17.29
CA GLU A 50 16.66 23.26 16.88
C GLU A 50 16.90 23.03 15.38
N LEU A 51 16.39 23.89 14.49
CA LEU A 51 16.55 23.71 13.05
C LEU A 51 18.02 23.75 12.59
N PRO A 52 18.88 24.68 13.07
CA PRO A 52 20.30 24.66 12.73
C PRO A 52 20.99 23.34 13.07
N ILE A 53 20.67 22.74 14.22
CA ILE A 53 21.22 21.45 14.64
C ILE A 53 20.84 20.37 13.61
N ARG A 54 19.55 20.24 13.29
CA ARG A 54 19.06 19.24 12.33
C ARG A 54 19.65 19.41 10.94
N LEU A 55 19.73 20.64 10.43
CA LEU A 55 20.33 20.93 9.13
C LEU A 55 21.84 20.65 9.12
N ALA A 56 22.57 20.98 10.19
CA ALA A 56 24.00 20.68 10.31
C ALA A 56 24.28 19.17 10.26
N HIS A 57 23.47 18.36 10.94
CA HIS A 57 23.51 16.90 10.82
C HIS A 57 23.30 16.44 9.38
N ARG A 58 22.38 17.06 8.62
CA ARG A 58 22.16 16.70 7.20
C ARG A 58 23.35 17.05 6.32
N VAL A 59 23.96 18.23 6.51
CA VAL A 59 25.16 18.61 5.74
C VAL A 59 26.29 17.64 6.01
N LYS A 60 26.53 17.31 7.28
CA LYS A 60 27.56 16.34 7.68
C LYS A 60 27.32 14.97 7.08
N GLU A 61 26.11 14.42 7.20
CA GLU A 61 25.77 13.11 6.62
C GLU A 61 25.93 13.08 5.09
N LEU A 62 25.59 14.16 4.38
CA LEU A 62 25.76 14.27 2.92
C LEU A 62 27.24 14.39 2.52
N GLU A 63 28.09 14.95 3.38
CA GLU A 63 29.54 15.06 3.16
C GLU A 63 30.26 13.72 3.43
N GLU A 64 29.80 12.95 4.40
CA GLU A 64 30.37 11.66 4.79
C GLU A 64 29.84 10.46 3.98
N LEU A 65 29.11 10.72 2.88
CA LEU A 65 28.55 9.66 2.04
C LEU A 65 29.63 8.77 1.41
N PRO A 66 29.46 7.43 1.46
CA PRO A 66 30.50 6.52 1.00
C PRO A 66 30.63 6.49 -0.54
N HIS A 67 31.75 5.92 -0.99
CA HIS A 67 32.01 5.56 -2.39
C HIS A 67 31.97 6.72 -3.41
N ASN A 68 32.29 7.95 -3.01
CA ASN A 68 32.23 9.16 -3.85
C ASN A 68 30.80 9.55 -4.25
N LEU A 69 29.77 9.02 -3.56
CA LEU A 69 28.38 9.47 -3.78
C LEU A 69 28.21 10.95 -3.37
N SER A 70 28.98 11.42 -2.39
CA SER A 70 29.09 12.82 -1.98
C SER A 70 29.46 13.78 -3.13
N ASP A 71 30.13 13.25 -4.16
CA ASP A 71 30.72 14.03 -5.25
C ASP A 71 29.75 14.17 -6.44
N MET A 72 28.61 13.48 -6.41
CA MET A 72 27.61 13.57 -7.46
C MET A 72 27.03 15.00 -7.52
N PRO A 73 26.92 15.62 -8.71
CA PRO A 73 26.45 17.00 -8.86
C PRO A 73 25.12 17.28 -8.14
N SER A 74 24.18 16.35 -8.23
CA SER A 74 22.88 16.49 -7.58
C SER A 74 22.97 16.40 -6.05
N ILE A 75 23.84 15.54 -5.51
CA ILE A 75 24.08 15.45 -4.06
C ILE A 75 24.76 16.71 -3.52
N ILE A 76 25.75 17.25 -4.25
CA ILE A 76 26.40 18.52 -3.92
C ILE A 76 25.36 19.66 -3.91
N ARG A 77 24.43 19.68 -4.89
CA ARG A 77 23.36 20.68 -4.95
C ARG A 77 22.48 20.65 -3.69
N VAL A 78 22.06 19.45 -3.27
CA VAL A 78 21.28 19.29 -2.03
C VAL A 78 22.08 19.72 -0.80
N LYS A 79 23.35 19.30 -0.70
CA LYS A 79 24.25 19.71 0.39
C LYS A 79 24.34 21.24 0.50
N ASN A 80 24.47 21.93 -0.62
CA ASN A 80 24.52 23.39 -0.68
C ASN A 80 23.19 24.04 -0.25
N TRP A 81 22.04 23.46 -0.56
CA TRP A 81 20.74 23.96 -0.08
C TRP A 81 20.58 23.86 1.45
N TYR A 82 21.05 22.75 2.04
CA TYR A 82 21.07 22.58 3.50
C TYR A 82 22.04 23.58 4.16
N ALA A 83 23.24 23.73 3.60
CA ALA A 83 24.24 24.67 4.13
C ALA A 83 23.78 26.14 4.03
N GLN A 84 23.17 26.55 2.90
CA GLN A 84 22.58 27.88 2.77
C GLN A 84 21.48 28.10 3.80
N SER A 85 20.61 27.12 4.02
CA SER A 85 19.50 27.27 4.98
C SER A 85 19.98 27.30 6.42
N PHE A 86 21.03 26.54 6.73
CA PHE A 86 21.74 26.63 8.00
C PHE A 86 22.32 28.04 8.19
N GLN A 87 22.98 28.58 7.17
CA GLN A 87 23.52 29.94 7.21
C GLN A 87 22.41 30.97 7.46
N ASP A 88 21.32 30.91 6.68
CA ASP A 88 20.16 31.81 6.82
C ASP A 88 19.60 31.81 8.26
N LEU A 89 19.53 30.63 8.90
CA LEU A 89 19.03 30.48 10.26
C LEU A 89 20.02 31.01 11.32
N VAL A 90 21.31 30.76 11.16
CA VAL A 90 22.34 31.18 12.14
C VAL A 90 22.63 32.68 12.03
N GLU A 91 22.54 33.25 10.83
CA GLU A 91 22.69 34.68 10.58
C GLU A 91 21.40 35.45 10.83
N PHE A 92 20.26 34.78 11.00
CA PHE A 92 19.00 35.42 11.35
C PHE A 92 19.19 36.24 12.63
N PRO A 93 18.97 37.56 12.60
CA PRO A 93 19.33 38.42 13.71
C PRO A 93 18.48 38.08 14.94
N GLY A 94 19.08 37.38 15.90
CA GLY A 94 18.54 37.21 17.25
C GLY A 94 18.62 38.49 18.10
N ARG A 95 19.08 39.60 17.52
CA ARG A 95 19.39 40.86 18.20
C ARG A 95 18.37 41.93 17.85
N GLU A 96 17.24 41.89 18.56
CA GLU A 96 16.45 43.06 18.95
C GLU A 96 15.40 42.66 19.99
N MET A 97 15.74 41.75 20.92
CA MET A 97 14.99 41.67 22.16
C MET A 97 15.49 42.81 23.05
N THR A 98 14.67 43.84 23.22
CA THR A 98 14.93 44.88 24.24
C THR A 98 15.17 44.21 25.61
N PRO A 99 15.96 44.81 26.51
CA PRO A 99 16.17 44.27 27.86
C PRO A 99 14.86 43.92 28.58
N GLY A 100 13.80 44.70 28.36
CA GLY A 100 12.45 44.43 28.88
C GLY A 100 11.80 43.17 28.31
N LEU A 101 11.99 42.89 27.02
CA LEU A 101 11.55 41.64 26.37
C LEU A 101 12.27 40.40 26.90
N LYS A 102 13.57 40.53 27.25
CA LYS A 102 14.34 39.45 27.89
C LYS A 102 13.89 39.20 29.33
N GLU A 103 13.60 40.24 30.09
CA GLU A 103 13.03 40.15 31.44
C GLU A 103 11.64 39.49 31.41
N MET A 104 10.78 39.89 30.47
CA MET A 104 9.45 39.30 30.28
C MET A 104 9.52 37.82 29.85
N ALA A 105 10.40 37.46 28.91
CA ALA A 105 10.62 36.06 28.55
C ALA A 105 11.15 35.22 29.72
N LYS A 106 12.01 35.79 30.57
CA LYS A 106 12.52 35.13 31.80
C LYS A 106 11.44 34.98 32.87
N SER A 107 10.57 35.97 33.08
CA SER A 107 9.48 35.89 34.05
C SER A 107 8.41 34.87 33.62
N MET A 108 8.14 34.77 32.31
CA MET A 108 7.27 33.72 31.74
C MET A 108 7.82 32.31 31.96
N ASN A 109 9.14 32.12 31.92
CA ASN A 109 9.75 30.82 32.24
C ASN A 109 9.60 30.43 33.71
N ARG A 110 9.56 31.41 34.65
CA ARG A 110 9.33 31.14 36.08
C ARG A 110 7.88 30.76 36.40
N GLN A 111 6.90 31.33 35.70
CA GLN A 111 5.47 31.02 35.91
C GLN A 111 5.00 29.73 35.22
N SER A 112 5.81 29.17 34.32
CA SER A 112 5.48 27.94 33.57
C SER A 112 5.73 26.63 34.35
N GLU A 113 6.08 26.72 35.64
CA GLU A 113 6.46 25.56 36.47
C GLU A 113 5.29 24.62 36.87
N MET A 114 4.05 24.86 36.41
CA MET A 114 2.85 24.18 36.93
C MET A 114 2.25 23.04 36.08
N GLN A 115 2.81 22.63 34.94
CA GLN A 115 2.31 21.46 34.20
C GLN A 115 3.43 20.64 33.55
N ALA A 116 3.62 19.40 34.03
CA ALA A 116 4.55 18.44 33.46
C ALA A 116 4.02 17.93 32.11
N LEU A 117 4.79 18.14 31.03
CA LEU A 117 4.51 17.51 29.74
C LEU A 117 4.73 15.99 29.83
N PRO A 118 4.00 15.17 29.04
CA PRO A 118 4.26 13.74 28.94
C PRO A 118 5.71 13.45 28.55
N GLU A 119 6.28 12.37 29.11
CA GLU A 119 7.65 11.93 28.78
C GLU A 119 7.82 11.69 27.28
N ASN A 120 8.99 12.04 26.76
CA ASN A 120 9.36 11.76 25.38
C ASN A 120 9.45 10.24 25.17
N SER A 121 8.56 9.67 24.36
CA SER A 121 8.86 8.40 23.71
C SER A 121 10.01 8.64 22.72
N PRO A 122 11.16 7.96 22.85
CA PRO A 122 12.26 8.11 21.89
C PRO A 122 11.75 7.76 20.49
N ASN A 123 12.13 8.56 19.50
CA ASN A 123 11.79 8.27 18.11
C ASN A 123 12.56 7.01 17.69
N LEU A 124 11.86 5.87 17.62
CA LEU A 124 12.41 4.52 17.40
C LEU A 124 13.22 4.39 16.10
N ALA A 125 13.06 5.33 15.16
CA ALA A 125 13.75 5.35 13.87
C ALA A 125 15.11 6.08 13.88
N MET A 126 15.51 6.70 14.99
CA MET A 126 16.84 7.28 15.15
C MET A 126 17.70 6.26 15.92
N PRO A 127 18.59 5.51 15.24
CA PRO A 127 19.41 4.52 15.93
C PRO A 127 20.32 5.24 16.92
N ASN A 128 20.12 4.92 18.21
CA ASN A 128 20.98 5.24 19.34
C ASN A 128 21.91 6.44 19.14
N GLY A 129 21.43 7.62 19.51
CA GLY A 129 22.29 8.51 20.29
C GLY A 129 22.59 7.78 21.59
N ILE A 130 23.59 6.89 21.62
CA ILE A 130 24.15 6.40 22.87
C ILE A 130 24.56 7.68 23.61
N ASN A 131 23.86 7.96 24.71
CA ASN A 131 24.25 8.90 25.72
C ASN A 131 25.56 8.38 26.33
N THR A 132 26.69 8.54 25.63
CA THR A 132 28.02 8.17 26.14
C THR A 132 28.50 9.14 27.22
N ASN A 133 27.72 10.18 27.52
CA ASN A 133 27.87 10.98 28.72
C ASN A 133 26.49 11.17 29.33
N GLY A 134 26.34 10.82 30.61
CA GLY A 134 25.11 10.90 31.40
C GLY A 134 24.53 12.31 31.61
N ARG A 135 24.60 13.20 30.61
CA ARG A 135 23.83 14.44 30.55
C ARG A 135 22.41 14.06 30.14
N LYS A 136 21.52 14.01 31.13
CA LYS A 136 20.07 13.98 30.93
C LYS A 136 19.72 15.07 29.90
N GLY A 137 19.06 14.68 28.80
CA GLY A 137 18.49 15.65 27.86
C GLY A 137 17.64 16.65 28.63
N VAL A 138 17.81 17.94 28.35
CA VAL A 138 17.12 19.02 29.05
C VAL A 138 15.61 18.84 28.89
N SER A 139 14.89 18.65 30.01
CA SER A 139 13.45 18.43 30.03
C SER A 139 12.71 19.50 29.21
N LEU A 140 11.86 19.06 28.26
CA LEU A 140 11.01 19.97 27.48
C LEU A 140 10.01 20.72 28.38
N SER A 141 9.70 20.23 29.58
CA SER A 141 8.71 20.84 30.49
C SER A 141 8.90 22.35 30.73
N HIS A 142 10.13 22.85 30.72
CA HIS A 142 10.44 24.22 31.12
C HIS A 142 10.42 25.26 29.98
N ARG A 143 10.27 24.85 28.71
CA ARG A 143 10.50 25.76 27.56
C ARG A 143 9.25 26.28 26.84
N TYR A 144 8.04 25.75 27.09
CA TYR A 144 6.94 25.89 26.11
C TYR A 144 5.58 26.42 26.61
N HIS A 145 5.40 26.70 27.90
CA HIS A 145 4.14 27.30 28.39
C HIS A 145 4.27 28.83 28.50
N SER A 146 3.19 29.57 28.26
CA SER A 146 3.09 31.01 28.49
C SER A 146 1.86 31.24 29.36
N ALA A 147 2.04 31.64 30.63
CA ALA A 147 0.94 31.82 31.59
C ALA A 147 0.21 33.18 31.44
N MET A 148 0.43 33.90 30.36
CA MET A 148 -0.11 35.25 30.13
C MET A 148 -1.23 35.20 29.10
N ASP A 149 -2.39 34.67 29.50
CA ASP A 149 -3.63 34.87 28.76
C ASP A 149 -4.13 36.31 29.03
N GLY A 150 -4.16 37.15 27.99
CA GLY A 150 -4.75 38.50 28.04
C GLY A 150 -3.81 39.69 28.17
N ALA A 151 -2.48 39.52 28.11
CA ALA A 151 -1.54 40.65 28.05
C ALA A 151 -1.37 41.16 26.60
N GLU A 152 -1.31 42.48 26.40
CA GLU A 152 -0.88 43.07 25.13
C GLU A 152 0.60 42.73 24.88
N TRP A 153 0.89 42.10 23.74
CA TRP A 153 2.23 41.67 23.38
C TRP A 153 2.97 42.79 22.63
N PRO A 154 4.28 43.01 22.88
CA PRO A 154 5.03 44.06 22.21
C PRO A 154 5.08 43.86 20.69
N ALA A 155 4.96 44.96 19.93
CA ALA A 155 4.99 44.94 18.46
C ALA A 155 6.29 44.32 17.91
N GLU A 156 7.41 44.39 18.64
CA GLU A 156 8.65 43.75 18.22
C GLU A 156 8.57 42.22 18.19
N MET A 157 7.76 41.59 19.07
CA MET A 157 7.54 40.14 19.06
C MET A 157 6.80 39.70 17.80
N HIS A 158 5.75 40.44 17.43
CA HIS A 158 5.00 40.20 16.20
C HIS A 158 5.92 40.31 14.98
N SER A 159 6.70 41.40 14.89
CA SER A 159 7.65 41.62 13.80
C SER A 159 8.73 40.54 13.72
N TYR A 160 9.27 40.08 14.87
CA TYR A 160 10.22 38.98 14.92
C TYR A 160 9.61 37.69 14.36
N ASN A 161 8.43 37.31 14.85
CA ASN A 161 7.76 36.07 14.49
C ASN A 161 7.37 36.05 13.00
N GLU A 162 6.90 37.18 12.45
CA GLU A 162 6.63 37.33 11.01
C GLU A 162 7.89 37.18 10.16
N ARG A 163 8.99 37.86 10.54
CA ARG A 163 10.28 37.77 9.83
C ARG A 163 10.83 36.35 9.88
N PHE A 164 10.76 35.69 11.04
CA PHE A 164 11.20 34.32 11.21
C PHE A 164 10.35 33.35 10.38
N THR A 165 9.02 33.50 10.41
CA THR A 165 8.08 32.71 9.60
C THR A 165 8.39 32.83 8.11
N LYS A 166 8.62 34.05 7.60
CA LYS A 166 9.01 34.29 6.20
C LYS A 166 10.33 33.60 5.83
N MET A 167 11.31 33.62 6.74
CA MET A 167 12.60 32.96 6.52
C MET A 167 12.46 31.43 6.46
N ILE A 168 11.78 30.80 7.42
CA ILE A 168 11.61 29.33 7.39
C ILE A 168 10.72 28.85 6.24
N GLU A 169 9.81 29.71 5.75
CA GLU A 169 9.04 29.45 4.54
C GLU A 169 9.92 29.48 3.28
N ALA A 170 10.92 30.37 3.22
CA ALA A 170 11.94 30.33 2.17
C ALA A 170 12.80 29.06 2.26
N VAL A 171 13.16 28.62 3.48
CA VAL A 171 13.85 27.34 3.70
C VAL A 171 13.00 26.16 3.22
N LYS A 172 11.70 26.12 3.56
CA LYS A 172 10.76 25.08 3.10
C LYS A 172 10.73 24.99 1.57
N ARG A 173 10.54 26.13 0.89
CA ARG A 173 10.49 26.20 -0.58
C ARG A 173 11.78 25.72 -1.23
N ARG A 174 12.94 26.15 -0.70
CA ARG A 174 14.26 25.69 -1.17
C ARG A 174 14.43 24.17 -1.08
N HIS A 175 13.75 23.52 -0.13
CA HIS A 175 13.85 22.09 0.12
C HIS A 175 12.77 21.24 -0.55
N ASP A 176 11.82 21.84 -1.27
CA ASP A 176 10.76 21.10 -1.98
C ASP A 176 11.34 20.09 -3.00
N PRO A 177 12.32 20.43 -3.87
CA PRO A 177 12.89 19.50 -4.86
C PRO A 177 13.94 18.52 -4.30
N VAL A 178 14.12 18.42 -2.98
CA VAL A 178 15.19 17.59 -2.39
C VAL A 178 15.02 16.11 -2.72
N VAL A 179 13.81 15.56 -2.65
CA VAL A 179 13.59 14.12 -2.90
C VAL A 179 13.94 13.75 -4.34
N THR A 180 13.44 14.53 -5.30
CA THR A 180 13.72 14.33 -6.73
C THR A 180 15.19 14.55 -7.06
N THR A 181 15.83 15.54 -6.44
CA THR A 181 17.27 15.81 -6.64
C THR A 181 18.15 14.71 -6.04
N VAL A 182 17.86 14.22 -4.82
CA VAL A 182 18.62 13.10 -4.24
C VAL A 182 18.44 11.86 -5.10
N ALA A 183 17.21 11.58 -5.57
CA ALA A 183 16.96 10.49 -6.50
C ALA A 183 17.85 10.63 -7.75
N GLN A 184 17.88 11.81 -8.38
CA GLN A 184 18.78 12.07 -9.51
C GLN A 184 20.26 11.83 -9.17
N GLY A 185 20.72 12.22 -7.97
CA GLY A 185 22.09 11.96 -7.51
C GLY A 185 22.41 10.47 -7.36
N ILE A 186 21.45 9.65 -6.92
CA ILE A 186 21.61 8.19 -6.89
C ILE A 186 21.66 7.62 -8.32
N LEU A 187 20.90 8.17 -9.27
CA LEU A 187 20.98 7.74 -10.69
C LEU A 187 22.34 8.04 -11.30
N GLU A 188 22.86 9.26 -11.10
CA GLU A 188 24.21 9.68 -11.52
C GLU A 188 25.26 8.70 -10.99
N PHE A 189 25.15 8.33 -9.72
CA PHE A 189 26.04 7.37 -9.07
C PHE A 189 25.95 5.95 -9.64
N LYS A 190 24.73 5.43 -9.86
CA LYS A 190 24.51 4.09 -10.46
C LYS A 190 25.11 4.03 -11.86
N GLN A 191 24.95 5.10 -12.65
CA GLN A 191 25.54 5.22 -13.98
C GLN A 191 27.08 5.24 -13.91
N ALA A 192 27.65 6.01 -12.98
CA ALA A 192 29.10 6.08 -12.79
C ALA A 192 29.73 4.74 -12.36
N LYS A 193 29.06 4.00 -11.46
CA LYS A 193 29.53 2.69 -10.97
C LYS A 193 29.18 1.50 -11.89
N ARG A 194 28.36 1.69 -12.93
CA ARG A 194 27.78 0.60 -13.75
C ARG A 194 27.12 -0.50 -12.91
N SER A 195 26.51 -0.13 -11.78
CA SER A 195 25.80 -1.06 -10.90
C SER A 195 24.30 -0.78 -10.92
N HIS A 196 23.51 -1.85 -10.99
CA HIS A 196 22.06 -1.76 -10.99
C HIS A 196 21.45 -1.80 -9.58
N ILE A 197 22.21 -2.12 -8.54
CA ILE A 197 21.73 -2.25 -7.16
C ILE A 197 22.36 -1.17 -6.29
N VAL A 198 21.55 -0.60 -5.40
CA VAL A 198 21.99 0.38 -4.39
C VAL A 198 22.47 -0.39 -3.16
N ASP A 199 23.69 -0.09 -2.72
CA ASP A 199 24.34 -0.73 -1.56
C ASP A 199 23.52 -0.54 -0.26
N THR A 200 23.59 -1.50 0.66
CA THR A 200 22.85 -1.47 1.94
C THR A 200 23.13 -0.22 2.77
N ASP A 201 24.38 0.29 2.72
CA ASP A 201 24.77 1.50 3.44
C ASP A 201 24.06 2.76 2.90
N VAL A 202 23.85 2.81 1.58
CA VAL A 202 23.13 3.90 0.93
C VAL A 202 21.64 3.82 1.27
N GLN A 203 21.05 2.62 1.34
CA GLN A 203 19.67 2.42 1.80
C GLN A 203 19.47 2.94 3.23
N ALA A 204 20.34 2.52 4.16
CA ALA A 204 20.28 2.94 5.55
C ALA A 204 20.49 4.47 5.69
N PHE A 205 21.35 5.06 4.87
CA PHE A 205 21.49 6.51 4.80
C PHE A 205 20.21 7.19 4.32
N LEU A 206 19.61 6.74 3.22
CA LEU A 206 18.40 7.35 2.65
C LEU A 206 17.23 7.30 3.64
N ASP A 207 17.06 6.19 4.37
CA ASP A 207 16.07 6.07 5.44
C ASP A 207 16.26 7.17 6.50
N ARG A 208 17.48 7.31 7.05
CA ARG A 208 17.80 8.33 8.06
C ARG A 208 17.64 9.75 7.50
N PHE A 209 18.08 9.96 6.26
CA PHE A 209 18.01 11.25 5.58
C PHE A 209 16.56 11.72 5.40
N TYR A 210 15.71 10.86 4.85
CA TYR A 210 14.30 11.19 4.61
C TYR A 210 13.50 11.26 5.91
N MET A 211 13.78 10.42 6.91
CA MET A 211 13.15 10.50 8.23
C MET A 211 13.39 11.86 8.90
N SER A 212 14.66 12.33 8.89
CA SER A 212 14.99 13.66 9.42
C SER A 212 14.35 14.78 8.61
N ARG A 213 14.30 14.66 7.27
CA ARG A 213 13.62 15.63 6.40
C ARG A 213 12.13 15.72 6.73
N ILE A 214 11.44 14.59 6.93
CA ILE A 214 10.04 14.57 7.38
C ILE A 214 9.92 15.33 8.70
N GLY A 215 10.80 15.09 9.66
CA GLY A 215 10.81 15.81 10.94
C GLY A 215 11.08 17.31 10.82
N ILE A 216 11.98 17.75 9.93
CA ILE A 216 12.22 19.18 9.66
C ILE A 216 10.97 19.82 9.03
N ARG A 217 10.35 19.17 8.03
CA ARG A 217 9.11 19.66 7.40
C ARG A 217 7.93 19.69 8.36
N MET A 218 7.84 18.74 9.28
CA MET A 218 6.82 18.70 10.32
C MET A 218 6.92 19.93 11.23
N LEU A 219 8.12 20.24 11.73
CA LEU A 219 8.35 21.41 12.59
C LEU A 219 8.09 22.74 11.87
N ILE A 220 8.65 22.90 10.66
CA ILE A 220 8.47 24.13 9.86
C ILE A 220 7.00 24.29 9.46
N GLY A 221 6.36 23.21 9.00
CA GLY A 221 4.95 23.21 8.60
C GLY A 221 4.04 23.59 9.76
N GLN A 222 4.26 23.04 10.95
CA GLN A 222 3.50 23.38 12.14
C GLN A 222 3.60 24.87 12.47
N HIS A 223 4.81 25.44 12.47
CA HIS A 223 5.01 26.85 12.79
C HIS A 223 4.36 27.77 11.76
N ILE A 224 4.50 27.47 10.47
CA ILE A 224 3.88 28.27 9.42
C ILE A 224 2.36 28.22 9.54
N ALA A 225 1.78 27.04 9.75
CA ALA A 225 0.33 26.88 9.85
C ALA A 225 -0.26 27.57 11.09
N LEU A 226 0.44 27.57 12.23
CA LEU A 226 0.00 28.29 13.42
C LEU A 226 0.08 29.83 13.27
N ASN A 227 0.98 30.34 12.43
CA ASN A 227 1.19 31.78 12.24
C ASN A 227 0.37 32.39 11.09
N LYS A 228 0.14 31.63 10.02
CA LYS A 228 -0.50 32.12 8.79
C LYS A 228 -1.78 31.39 8.43
N GLY A 229 -2.03 30.21 8.99
CA GLY A 229 -3.17 29.39 8.63
C GLY A 229 -4.48 29.98 9.16
N PRO A 230 -5.62 29.73 8.48
CA PRO A 230 -6.91 30.04 9.07
C PRO A 230 -7.07 29.24 10.36
N SER A 231 -7.49 29.90 11.45
CA SER A 231 -7.84 29.19 12.67
C SER A 231 -9.04 28.30 12.39
N ARG A 232 -8.81 26.99 12.34
CA ARG A 232 -9.85 25.96 12.16
C ARG A 232 -9.99 25.22 13.47
N LYS A 233 -11.23 25.07 13.94
CA LYS A 233 -11.54 24.48 15.25
C LYS A 233 -10.94 23.09 15.47
N ASP A 234 -10.89 22.28 14.41
CA ASP A 234 -10.39 20.89 14.49
C ASP A 234 -8.90 20.76 14.12
N TYR A 235 -8.20 21.86 13.82
CA TYR A 235 -6.79 21.84 13.46
C TYR A 235 -5.91 22.56 14.47
N VAL A 236 -4.76 21.96 14.74
CA VAL A 236 -3.65 22.55 15.46
C VAL A 236 -2.45 22.59 14.53
N GLY A 237 -2.28 23.72 13.83
CA GLY A 237 -1.28 23.85 12.77
C GLY A 237 -1.58 22.90 11.61
N ILE A 238 -0.71 21.93 11.34
CA ILE A 238 -0.91 20.91 10.31
C ILE A 238 -1.56 19.62 10.82
N ILE A 239 -1.81 19.52 12.13
CA ILE A 239 -2.38 18.34 12.77
C ILE A 239 -3.89 18.53 12.85
N CYS A 240 -4.66 17.59 12.33
CA CYS A 240 -6.10 17.55 12.52
C CYS A 240 -6.42 16.66 13.73
N THR A 241 -7.14 17.21 14.70
CA THR A 241 -7.56 16.52 15.92
C THR A 241 -8.62 15.46 15.66
N LYS A 242 -9.39 15.63 14.59
CA LYS A 242 -10.49 14.77 14.15
C LYS A 242 -10.35 14.44 12.66
N THR A 243 -9.27 13.77 12.30
CA THR A 243 -9.08 13.33 10.91
C THR A 243 -10.08 12.23 10.59
N ASN A 244 -11.03 12.51 9.69
CA ASN A 244 -11.96 11.49 9.19
C ASN A 244 -11.22 10.59 8.18
N LEU A 245 -11.06 9.31 8.52
CA LEU A 245 -10.32 8.38 7.67
C LEU A 245 -11.09 7.98 6.42
N ALA A 246 -12.42 7.92 6.49
CA ALA A 246 -13.26 7.53 5.36
C ALA A 246 -13.18 8.57 4.23
N ASP A 247 -13.32 9.85 4.58
CA ASP A 247 -13.24 10.95 3.61
C ASP A 247 -11.85 11.04 2.98
N MET A 248 -10.78 10.92 3.79
CA MET A 248 -9.41 10.91 3.32
C MET A 248 -9.09 9.72 2.41
N ALA A 249 -9.63 8.55 2.73
CA ALA A 249 -9.48 7.37 1.88
C ALA A 249 -10.23 7.54 0.55
N GLN A 250 -11.44 8.11 0.57
CA GLN A 250 -12.21 8.36 -0.65
C GLN A 250 -11.50 9.36 -1.56
N GLU A 251 -11.01 10.48 -1.01
CA GLU A 251 -10.25 11.46 -1.79
C GLU A 251 -8.98 10.85 -2.40
N ALA A 252 -8.26 10.01 -1.65
CA ALA A 252 -7.08 9.31 -2.16
C ALA A 252 -7.43 8.31 -3.27
N ILE A 253 -8.57 7.61 -3.15
CA ILE A 253 -9.10 6.70 -4.18
C ILE A 253 -9.38 7.48 -5.47
N ASP A 254 -10.14 8.57 -5.38
CA ASP A 254 -10.57 9.35 -6.54
C ASP A 254 -9.35 9.93 -7.28
N ASN A 255 -8.38 10.48 -6.52
CA ASN A 255 -7.14 11.01 -7.09
C ASN A 255 -6.26 9.92 -7.74
N ALA A 256 -6.14 8.74 -7.10
CA ALA A 256 -5.33 7.65 -7.65
C ALA A 256 -5.98 7.02 -8.90
N LYS A 257 -7.31 6.86 -8.89
CA LYS A 257 -8.08 6.41 -10.06
C LYS A 257 -7.94 7.36 -11.23
N PHE A 258 -8.13 8.65 -11.00
CA PHE A 258 -7.99 9.67 -12.05
C PHE A 258 -6.63 9.59 -12.75
N ILE A 259 -5.53 9.49 -11.99
CA ILE A 259 -4.18 9.37 -12.57
C ILE A 259 -3.99 8.04 -13.31
N CYS A 260 -4.58 6.96 -12.81
CA CYS A 260 -4.53 5.66 -13.46
C CYS A 260 -5.26 5.68 -14.81
N GLU A 261 -6.46 6.24 -14.85
CA GLU A 261 -7.29 6.38 -16.05
C GLU A 261 -6.62 7.28 -17.10
N ASP A 262 -6.08 8.43 -16.67
CA ASP A 262 -5.36 9.37 -17.55
C ASP A 262 -4.09 8.73 -18.13
N TYR A 263 -3.32 8.01 -17.32
CA TYR A 263 -2.05 7.41 -17.75
C TYR A 263 -2.22 6.24 -18.72
N TYR A 264 -3.19 5.36 -18.47
CA TYR A 264 -3.45 4.18 -19.31
C TYR A 264 -4.49 4.44 -20.41
N GLY A 265 -5.10 5.63 -20.45
CA GLY A 265 -6.14 5.99 -21.42
C GLY A 265 -7.43 5.18 -21.24
N LEU A 266 -7.78 4.85 -19.99
CA LEU A 266 -8.94 4.01 -19.69
C LEU A 266 -10.21 4.85 -19.64
N PHE A 267 -11.31 4.33 -20.20
CA PHE A 267 -12.63 4.92 -20.00
C PHE A 267 -13.12 4.71 -18.55
N ARG A 268 -12.76 3.59 -17.95
CA ARG A 268 -13.07 3.25 -16.55
C ARG A 268 -11.94 2.40 -15.96
N GLY A 269 -11.30 2.89 -14.91
CA GLY A 269 -10.25 2.18 -14.19
C GLY A 269 -10.80 1.14 -13.19
N PRO A 270 -9.91 0.37 -12.53
CA PRO A 270 -10.33 -0.60 -11.52
C PRO A 270 -11.09 0.06 -10.37
N GLU A 271 -12.21 -0.55 -9.98
CA GLU A 271 -12.99 -0.07 -8.83
C GLU A 271 -12.24 -0.28 -7.51
N VAL A 272 -12.42 0.65 -6.56
CA VAL A 272 -11.86 0.53 -5.22
C VAL A 272 -13.01 0.52 -4.21
N HIS A 273 -13.20 -0.63 -3.56
CA HIS A 273 -14.22 -0.80 -2.53
C HIS A 273 -13.67 -0.39 -1.17
N LEU A 274 -14.17 0.73 -0.64
CA LEU A 274 -13.86 1.24 0.69
C LEU A 274 -14.75 0.59 1.75
N HIS A 275 -14.15 -0.20 2.63
CA HIS A 275 -14.77 -0.77 3.82
C HIS A 275 -14.25 -0.05 5.06
N CYS A 276 -14.89 1.08 5.41
CA CYS A 276 -14.52 1.92 6.54
C CYS A 276 -15.77 2.38 7.31
N LYS A 277 -15.65 2.51 8.63
CA LYS A 277 -16.67 3.11 9.47
C LYS A 277 -16.66 4.64 9.23
N LYS A 278 -17.80 5.22 8.85
CA LYS A 278 -17.89 6.64 8.41
C LYS A 278 -17.52 7.66 9.50
N ASP A 279 -17.70 7.31 10.77
CA ASP A 279 -17.42 8.14 11.94
C ASP A 279 -16.05 7.85 12.58
N LEU A 280 -15.15 7.16 11.86
CA LEU A 280 -13.81 6.91 12.36
C LEU A 280 -12.96 8.18 12.28
N GLU A 281 -12.81 8.83 13.43
CA GLU A 281 -11.99 10.02 13.62
C GLU A 281 -10.80 9.72 14.53
N PHE A 282 -9.62 10.24 14.17
CA PHE A 282 -8.45 10.21 15.03
C PHE A 282 -7.51 11.39 14.78
N MET A 283 -6.64 11.67 15.74
CA MET A 283 -5.68 12.75 15.65
C MET A 283 -4.50 12.34 14.78
N TYR A 284 -4.30 13.02 13.65
CA TYR A 284 -3.21 12.73 12.72
C TYR A 284 -2.86 13.93 11.83
N VAL A 285 -1.84 13.76 10.97
CA VAL A 285 -1.46 14.74 9.94
C VAL A 285 -2.11 14.31 8.61
N PRO A 286 -3.17 14.99 8.13
CA PRO A 286 -3.93 14.52 6.96
C PRO A 286 -3.06 14.37 5.70
N SER A 287 -2.12 15.28 5.48
CA SER A 287 -1.24 15.23 4.30
C SER A 287 -0.30 14.01 4.29
N HIS A 288 0.14 13.53 5.46
CA HIS A 288 0.95 12.31 5.55
C HIS A 288 0.12 11.07 5.20
N LEU A 289 -1.10 11.00 5.75
CA LEU A 289 -2.03 9.91 5.51
C LEU A 289 -2.46 9.85 4.04
N SER A 290 -2.88 10.98 3.47
CA SER A 290 -3.26 11.10 2.06
C SER A 290 -2.11 10.67 1.14
N HIS A 291 -0.87 11.08 1.43
CA HIS A 291 0.30 10.66 0.65
C HIS A 291 0.52 9.14 0.70
N MET A 292 0.46 8.52 1.89
CA MET A 292 0.62 7.07 2.02
C MET A 292 -0.48 6.29 1.26
N LEU A 293 -1.74 6.70 1.43
CA LEU A 293 -2.88 6.07 0.77
C LEU A 293 -2.76 6.19 -0.75
N PHE A 294 -2.46 7.40 -1.24
CA PHE A 294 -2.30 7.68 -2.65
C PHE A 294 -1.19 6.85 -3.30
N GLU A 295 0.01 6.79 -2.69
CA GLU A 295 1.12 6.00 -3.23
C GLU A 295 0.82 4.49 -3.24
N LEU A 296 0.17 3.98 -2.19
CA LEU A 296 -0.22 2.57 -2.13
C LEU A 296 -1.32 2.23 -3.15
N LEU A 297 -2.35 3.07 -3.26
CA LEU A 297 -3.45 2.87 -4.20
C LEU A 297 -2.97 2.93 -5.65
N LYS A 298 -2.08 3.87 -6.00
CA LYS A 298 -1.44 3.88 -7.32
C LYS A 298 -0.74 2.56 -7.62
N ASN A 299 0.04 2.02 -6.69
CA ASN A 299 0.76 0.77 -6.92
C ASN A 299 -0.22 -0.40 -7.16
N SER A 300 -1.29 -0.50 -6.38
CA SER A 300 -2.33 -1.52 -6.56
C SER A 300 -3.10 -1.36 -7.87
N LEU A 301 -3.52 -0.14 -8.22
CA LEU A 301 -4.20 0.17 -9.49
C LEU A 301 -3.33 -0.19 -10.68
N ARG A 302 -2.07 0.23 -10.66
CA ARG A 302 -1.07 -0.12 -11.68
C ARG A 302 -0.91 -1.63 -11.82
N ALA A 303 -0.74 -2.35 -10.71
CA ALA A 303 -0.56 -3.81 -10.74
C ALA A 303 -1.77 -4.52 -11.37
N VAL A 304 -2.99 -4.08 -11.05
CA VAL A 304 -4.21 -4.63 -11.65
C VAL A 304 -4.29 -4.32 -13.15
N VAL A 305 -4.09 -3.07 -13.56
CA VAL A 305 -4.17 -2.72 -14.99
C VAL A 305 -3.09 -3.42 -15.81
N GLU A 306 -1.86 -3.52 -15.31
CA GLU A 306 -0.76 -4.19 -16.00
C GLU A 306 -0.96 -5.72 -16.09
N GLN A 307 -1.60 -6.34 -15.08
CA GLN A 307 -1.90 -7.77 -15.09
C GLN A 307 -3.03 -8.15 -16.06
N TYR A 308 -4.11 -7.37 -16.10
CA TYR A 308 -5.31 -7.68 -16.91
C TYR A 308 -5.32 -7.01 -18.29
N GLY A 309 -4.45 -6.03 -18.51
CA GLY A 309 -4.36 -5.27 -19.76
C GLY A 309 -5.35 -4.10 -19.81
N THR A 310 -5.10 -3.15 -20.73
CA THR A 310 -5.93 -1.95 -20.92
C THR A 310 -7.24 -2.21 -21.67
N GLU A 311 -7.37 -3.37 -22.31
CA GLU A 311 -8.56 -3.81 -23.06
C GLU A 311 -9.51 -4.67 -22.20
N CYS A 312 -9.28 -4.74 -20.88
CA CYS A 312 -10.11 -5.52 -19.98
C CYS A 312 -11.49 -4.86 -19.80
N ASP A 313 -12.56 -5.62 -20.04
CA ASP A 313 -13.94 -5.14 -19.86
C ASP A 313 -14.26 -4.81 -18.39
N GLU A 314 -13.75 -5.62 -17.46
CA GLU A 314 -14.01 -5.48 -16.02
C GLU A 314 -12.80 -5.92 -15.19
N TYR A 315 -12.23 -4.98 -14.43
CA TYR A 315 -11.13 -5.25 -13.52
C TYR A 315 -11.61 -5.78 -12.16
N PRO A 316 -10.85 -6.67 -11.50
CA PRO A 316 -11.15 -7.06 -10.14
C PRO A 316 -11.07 -5.84 -9.20
N PRO A 317 -12.03 -5.68 -8.27
CA PRO A 317 -12.06 -4.53 -7.40
C PRO A 317 -10.96 -4.61 -6.32
N ILE A 318 -10.24 -3.51 -6.15
CA ILE A 318 -9.28 -3.32 -5.06
C ILE A 318 -10.07 -3.10 -3.77
N LYS A 319 -9.68 -3.76 -2.68
CA LYS A 319 -10.37 -3.67 -1.38
C LYS A 319 -9.53 -2.83 -0.43
N LEU A 320 -10.06 -1.68 0.00
CA LEU A 320 -9.47 -0.86 1.07
C LEU A 320 -10.28 -1.10 2.35
N ILE A 321 -9.72 -1.86 3.29
CA ILE A 321 -10.36 -2.23 4.55
C ILE A 321 -9.70 -1.48 5.69
N VAL A 322 -10.52 -0.80 6.48
CA VAL A 322 -10.10 -0.11 7.70
C VAL A 322 -10.64 -0.85 8.91
N ALA A 323 -9.75 -1.17 9.85
CA ALA A 323 -10.10 -1.74 11.14
C ALA A 323 -9.54 -0.87 12.27
N GLN A 324 -10.40 -0.52 13.23
CA GLN A 324 -10.01 0.18 14.45
C GLN A 324 -9.90 -0.82 15.61
N GLY A 325 -8.71 -0.95 16.18
CA GLY A 325 -8.45 -1.67 17.42
C GLY A 325 -8.42 -0.73 18.63
N LYS A 326 -8.04 -1.29 19.79
CA LYS A 326 -7.84 -0.49 21.03
C LYS A 326 -6.56 0.33 21.00
N GLU A 327 -5.53 -0.19 20.35
CA GLU A 327 -4.18 0.40 20.31
C GLU A 327 -3.85 0.94 18.91
N ASP A 328 -4.32 0.27 17.86
CA ASP A 328 -3.94 0.54 16.48
C ASP A 328 -5.13 0.79 15.56
N ILE A 329 -4.92 1.59 14.52
CA ILE A 329 -5.78 1.64 13.33
C ILE A 329 -5.04 0.94 12.19
N ALA A 330 -5.64 -0.10 11.64
CA ALA A 330 -5.08 -0.87 10.53
C ALA A 330 -5.80 -0.52 9.22
N ILE A 331 -5.01 -0.15 8.21
CA ILE A 331 -5.49 0.07 6.85
C ILE A 331 -4.89 -1.03 5.98
N LYS A 332 -5.75 -1.84 5.38
CA LYS A 332 -5.37 -2.93 4.49
C LYS A 332 -5.86 -2.65 3.08
N ILE A 333 -4.93 -2.47 2.16
CA ILE A 333 -5.21 -2.41 0.72
C ILE A 333 -4.89 -3.79 0.14
N SER A 334 -5.85 -4.38 -0.57
CA SER A 334 -5.71 -5.69 -1.21
C SER A 334 -6.08 -5.55 -2.68
N ASP A 335 -5.22 -6.04 -3.55
CA ASP A 335 -5.44 -6.09 -4.98
C ASP A 335 -5.20 -7.51 -5.51
N GLU A 336 -5.56 -7.71 -6.78
CA GLU A 336 -5.39 -8.98 -7.51
C GLU A 336 -4.46 -8.78 -8.71
N GLY A 337 -3.45 -7.90 -8.58
CA GLY A 337 -2.50 -7.57 -9.64
C GLY A 337 -1.37 -8.58 -9.84
N GLY A 338 -1.64 -9.88 -9.69
CA GLY A 338 -0.68 -10.98 -9.91
C GLY A 338 0.36 -11.21 -8.81
N GLY A 339 0.61 -10.21 -7.95
CA GLY A 339 1.54 -10.29 -6.83
C GLY A 339 3.01 -10.15 -7.22
N ILE A 340 3.86 -10.00 -6.20
CA ILE A 340 5.32 -9.88 -6.30
C ILE A 340 5.99 -11.22 -5.94
N PRO A 341 6.93 -11.73 -6.76
CA PRO A 341 7.67 -12.94 -6.44
C PRO A 341 8.41 -12.85 -5.11
N ARG A 342 8.58 -13.98 -4.42
CA ARG A 342 9.21 -14.00 -3.07
C ARG A 342 10.62 -13.41 -3.06
N SER A 343 11.38 -13.54 -4.15
CA SER A 343 12.70 -12.93 -4.35
C SER A 343 12.65 -11.41 -4.53
N GLY A 344 11.53 -10.87 -5.03
CA GLY A 344 11.32 -9.43 -5.26
C GLY A 344 10.82 -8.67 -4.03
N VAL A 345 10.17 -9.33 -3.07
CA VAL A 345 9.59 -8.68 -1.87
C VAL A 345 10.60 -7.86 -1.06
N PRO A 346 11.85 -8.30 -0.83
CA PRO A 346 12.83 -7.44 -0.16
C PRO A 346 13.23 -6.22 -1.00
N LEU A 347 13.21 -6.34 -2.33
CA LEU A 347 13.68 -5.33 -3.26
C LEU A 347 12.71 -4.14 -3.39
N VAL A 348 11.40 -4.35 -3.19
CA VAL A 348 10.41 -3.25 -3.26
C VAL A 348 10.60 -2.16 -2.19
N TRP A 349 11.33 -2.51 -1.11
CA TRP A 349 11.71 -1.57 -0.06
C TRP A 349 13.00 -0.82 -0.36
N THR A 350 13.69 -1.19 -1.44
CA THR A 350 14.95 -0.53 -1.82
C THR A 350 14.66 0.67 -2.71
N TYR A 351 15.27 1.81 -2.37
CA TYR A 351 15.22 3.00 -3.22
C TYR A 351 15.76 2.70 -4.62
N MET A 352 15.16 3.30 -5.66
CA MET A 352 15.50 3.08 -7.08
C MET A 352 15.17 1.70 -7.65
N TYR A 353 14.51 0.83 -6.88
CA TYR A 353 13.92 -0.38 -7.44
C TYR A 353 12.52 -0.07 -7.97
N THR A 354 12.35 -0.27 -9.27
CA THR A 354 11.06 -0.11 -9.95
C THR A 354 10.92 -1.18 -11.03
N THR A 355 9.72 -1.70 -11.18
CA THR A 355 9.34 -2.62 -12.26
C THR A 355 8.90 -1.87 -13.52
N ALA A 356 8.76 -0.53 -13.45
CA ALA A 356 8.40 0.28 -14.59
C ALA A 356 9.60 0.60 -15.50
N PRO A 357 9.36 0.77 -16.81
CA PRO A 357 10.40 1.26 -17.73
C PRO A 357 10.88 2.65 -17.30
N SER A 358 12.18 2.89 -17.48
CA SER A 358 12.87 4.13 -17.11
C SER A 358 12.28 5.33 -17.84
N GLN A 359 11.44 6.13 -17.18
CA GLN A 359 11.02 7.43 -17.72
C GLN A 359 12.15 8.43 -17.51
N HIS A 360 12.55 9.14 -18.57
CA HIS A 360 13.45 10.27 -18.47
C HIS A 360 12.76 11.40 -17.70
N LEU A 361 13.44 11.94 -16.69
CA LEU A 361 13.01 13.14 -15.98
C LEU A 361 12.84 14.28 -16.98
N ASP A 362 11.66 14.91 -16.99
CA ASP A 362 11.57 16.26 -17.50
C ASP A 362 12.33 17.17 -16.51
N PRO A 363 13.43 17.83 -16.92
CA PRO A 363 14.20 18.71 -16.05
C PRO A 363 13.42 19.93 -15.53
N THR A 364 12.20 20.18 -16.03
CA THR A 364 11.30 21.25 -15.58
C THR A 364 10.37 20.86 -14.42
N PHE A 365 10.57 19.68 -13.82
CA PHE A 365 9.73 19.17 -12.74
C PHE A 365 9.98 19.90 -11.40
N ASP A 366 9.44 21.12 -11.30
CA ASP A 366 9.72 22.08 -10.22
C ASP A 366 8.48 22.41 -9.36
N LYS A 367 7.49 21.50 -9.30
CA LYS A 367 6.25 21.74 -8.54
C LYS A 367 6.14 20.92 -7.27
N SER A 368 5.79 21.63 -6.19
CA SER A 368 5.40 21.12 -4.88
C SER A 368 4.09 20.32 -4.87
N ASP A 369 3.35 20.33 -5.98
CA ASP A 369 2.01 19.74 -6.09
C ASP A 369 1.95 18.72 -7.24
N PHE A 370 1.86 17.45 -6.87
CA PHE A 370 0.86 16.51 -7.38
C PHE A 370 0.65 16.39 -8.92
N LYS A 371 1.73 16.31 -9.71
CA LYS A 371 1.69 15.59 -11.00
C LYS A 371 2.70 14.45 -11.02
N ALA A 372 2.63 13.58 -9.99
CA ALA A 372 3.49 12.41 -9.95
C ALA A 372 3.10 11.44 -11.08
N PRO A 373 4.04 10.96 -11.91
CA PRO A 373 3.76 9.94 -12.90
C PRO A 373 3.22 8.65 -12.24
N MET A 374 2.42 7.89 -12.97
CA MET A 374 1.80 6.65 -12.48
C MET A 374 2.84 5.64 -11.97
N ALA A 375 4.03 5.63 -12.57
CA ALA A 375 5.20 4.95 -12.06
C ALA A 375 6.35 5.94 -11.82
N GLY A 376 6.86 5.97 -10.58
CA GLY A 376 7.96 6.86 -10.18
C GLY A 376 9.31 6.14 -10.06
N PHE A 377 10.28 6.83 -9.44
CA PHE A 377 11.67 6.36 -9.22
C PHE A 377 11.81 5.17 -8.25
N GLY A 378 10.73 4.49 -7.85
CA GLY A 378 10.81 3.47 -6.80
C GLY A 378 11.04 4.05 -5.40
N TYR A 379 10.48 5.23 -5.11
CA TYR A 379 10.56 5.90 -3.80
C TYR A 379 9.26 5.83 -3.01
N GLY A 380 8.14 5.51 -3.65
CA GLY A 380 6.80 5.55 -3.03
C GLY A 380 6.66 4.64 -1.81
N LEU A 381 6.99 3.35 -1.95
CA LEU A 381 6.89 2.39 -0.85
C LEU A 381 7.86 2.68 0.32
N PRO A 382 9.18 2.91 0.08
CA PRO A 382 10.09 3.24 1.16
C PRO A 382 9.69 4.52 1.91
N ILE A 383 9.34 5.60 1.19
CA ILE A 383 8.94 6.87 1.82
C ILE A 383 7.62 6.72 2.60
N SER A 384 6.63 6.02 2.05
CA SER A 384 5.36 5.78 2.74
C SER A 384 5.58 5.02 4.04
N ARG A 385 6.50 4.06 4.06
CA ARG A 385 6.90 3.35 5.28
C ARG A 385 7.55 4.28 6.31
N LEU A 386 8.38 5.24 5.89
CA LEU A 386 8.95 6.24 6.79
C LEU A 386 7.88 7.14 7.41
N TYR A 387 6.88 7.57 6.63
CA TYR A 387 5.75 8.35 7.17
C TYR A 387 4.97 7.55 8.22
N ALA A 388 4.71 6.26 7.99
CA ALA A 388 4.05 5.41 8.97
C ALA A 388 4.88 5.27 10.27
N ARG A 389 6.19 5.05 10.13
CA ARG A 389 7.11 4.88 11.26
C ARG A 389 7.37 6.14 12.07
N TYR A 390 7.24 7.31 11.46
CA TYR A 390 7.54 8.58 12.13
C TYR A 390 6.72 8.81 13.40
N PHE A 391 5.47 8.31 13.46
CA PHE A 391 4.61 8.35 14.64
C PHE A 391 4.38 6.97 15.28
N GLY A 392 5.29 6.03 15.07
CA GLY A 392 5.28 4.71 15.75
C GLY A 392 4.48 3.61 15.05
N GLY A 393 3.93 3.86 13.86
CA GLY A 393 3.31 2.83 13.02
C GLY A 393 4.32 2.05 12.19
N ASP A 394 3.83 1.23 11.25
CA ASP A 394 4.67 0.56 10.23
C ASP A 394 3.85 0.30 8.97
N LEU A 395 4.53 0.04 7.86
CA LEU A 395 3.94 -0.39 6.60
C LEU A 395 4.49 -1.78 6.26
N LYS A 396 3.59 -2.75 6.10
CA LYS A 396 3.91 -4.14 5.78
C LYS A 396 3.30 -4.52 4.45
N LEU A 397 4.04 -5.30 3.66
CA LEU A 397 3.59 -5.84 2.39
C LEU A 397 3.56 -7.36 2.49
N ILE A 398 2.44 -7.96 2.08
CA ILE A 398 2.27 -9.41 1.97
C ILE A 398 1.88 -9.66 0.53
N SER A 399 2.67 -10.46 -0.17
CA SER A 399 2.44 -10.81 -1.56
C SER A 399 2.10 -12.29 -1.68
N MET A 400 1.13 -12.59 -2.54
CA MET A 400 0.78 -13.95 -2.94
C MET A 400 0.97 -14.06 -4.47
N GLU A 401 2.18 -14.45 -4.89
CA GLU A 401 2.52 -14.61 -6.31
C GLU A 401 1.58 -15.63 -6.98
N GLY A 402 1.00 -15.24 -8.12
CA GLY A 402 0.08 -16.08 -8.89
C GLY A 402 -1.29 -16.27 -8.23
N TYR A 403 -1.58 -15.55 -7.14
CA TYR A 403 -2.94 -15.46 -6.61
C TYR A 403 -3.76 -14.54 -7.52
N GLU A 404 -4.35 -15.14 -8.53
CA GLU A 404 -5.51 -14.58 -9.21
C GLU A 404 -6.72 -15.07 -8.42
N ALA A 405 -7.54 -14.18 -7.85
CA ALA A 405 -8.89 -14.62 -7.56
C ALA A 405 -9.51 -14.82 -8.94
N ARG A 406 -9.52 -16.08 -9.39
CA ARG A 406 -10.34 -16.50 -10.51
C ARG A 406 -11.78 -16.28 -10.08
N THR A 407 -12.24 -15.05 -10.19
CA THR A 407 -13.63 -14.77 -10.50
C THR A 407 -13.83 -15.50 -11.82
N TYR A 408 -14.55 -16.62 -11.78
CA TYR A 408 -14.86 -17.41 -12.97
C TYR A 408 -15.81 -16.61 -13.87
N SER A 409 -15.34 -15.53 -14.45
CA SER A 409 -15.98 -14.81 -15.55
C SER A 409 -15.22 -15.11 -16.83
N THR A 410 -15.05 -16.39 -17.17
CA THR A 410 -14.82 -16.77 -18.57
C THR A 410 -16.19 -16.96 -19.21
N SER A 411 -16.76 -15.86 -19.75
CA SER A 411 -17.91 -15.92 -20.67
C SER A 411 -17.71 -17.01 -21.73
N SER A 412 -16.47 -17.15 -22.24
CA SER A 412 -16.06 -18.17 -23.22
C SER A 412 -16.17 -19.63 -22.75
N ASP A 413 -15.85 -19.98 -21.50
CA ASP A 413 -15.95 -21.38 -21.05
C ASP A 413 -17.39 -21.77 -20.70
N ASN A 414 -18.18 -20.83 -20.17
CA ASN A 414 -19.59 -21.07 -19.91
C ASN A 414 -20.38 -21.16 -21.22
N GLU A 415 -20.02 -20.42 -22.26
CA GLU A 415 -20.60 -20.57 -23.61
C GLU A 415 -20.36 -21.96 -24.20
N LYS A 416 -19.14 -22.51 -24.06
CA LYS A 416 -18.83 -23.88 -24.54
C LYS A 416 -19.60 -24.95 -23.76
N VAL A 417 -19.67 -24.81 -22.43
CA VAL A 417 -20.47 -25.68 -21.56
C VAL A 417 -21.94 -25.62 -21.97
N ASN A 418 -22.49 -24.41 -22.14
CA ASN A 418 -23.87 -24.21 -22.58
C ASN A 418 -24.12 -24.81 -23.97
N ALA A 419 -23.20 -24.66 -24.92
CA ALA A 419 -23.33 -25.24 -26.25
C ALA A 419 -23.33 -26.78 -26.24
N VAL A 420 -22.57 -27.43 -25.33
CA VAL A 420 -22.65 -28.88 -25.13
C VAL A 420 -24.02 -29.26 -24.56
N PHE A 421 -24.47 -28.62 -23.48
CA PHE A 421 -25.75 -28.96 -22.86
C PHE A 421 -26.99 -28.66 -23.73
N GLN A 422 -26.94 -27.63 -24.58
CA GLN A 422 -27.95 -27.40 -25.61
C GLN A 422 -27.99 -28.51 -26.65
N ARG A 423 -26.84 -29.03 -27.11
CA ARG A 423 -26.78 -30.20 -28.01
C ARG A 423 -27.35 -31.46 -27.36
N LEU A 424 -27.18 -31.61 -26.05
CA LEU A 424 -27.78 -32.71 -25.29
C LEU A 424 -29.30 -32.56 -25.11
N GLY A 425 -29.85 -31.39 -25.41
CA GLY A 425 -31.28 -31.09 -25.33
C GLY A 425 -31.77 -30.82 -23.91
N PHE A 426 -30.89 -30.37 -23.00
CA PHE A 426 -31.25 -30.05 -21.62
C PHE A 426 -30.91 -28.60 -21.28
N ASP A 427 -31.95 -27.88 -20.89
CA ASP A 427 -31.85 -26.59 -20.21
C ASP A 427 -32.09 -26.80 -18.72
N PHE A 428 -31.12 -26.47 -17.87
CA PHE A 428 -31.23 -26.67 -16.42
C PHE A 428 -31.92 -25.48 -15.76
N SER A 429 -32.75 -25.71 -14.74
CA SER A 429 -33.37 -24.62 -13.98
C SER A 429 -32.31 -23.82 -13.20
N ASP A 430 -31.26 -24.52 -12.75
CA ASP A 430 -30.05 -23.92 -12.18
C ASP A 430 -28.86 -24.09 -13.16
N PRO A 431 -28.44 -23.02 -13.86
CA PRO A 431 -27.31 -23.05 -14.78
C PRO A 431 -25.98 -23.44 -14.12
N SER A 432 -25.85 -23.27 -12.79
CA SER A 432 -24.63 -23.63 -12.07
C SER A 432 -24.37 -25.15 -12.07
N LEU A 433 -25.43 -25.96 -12.20
CA LEU A 433 -25.34 -27.42 -12.27
C LEU A 433 -24.62 -27.90 -13.53
N MET A 434 -24.77 -27.19 -14.66
CA MET A 434 -24.06 -27.49 -15.91
C MET A 434 -22.56 -27.45 -15.67
N THR A 435 -22.08 -26.33 -15.12
CA THR A 435 -20.67 -26.10 -14.82
C THR A 435 -20.16 -27.01 -13.70
N GLN A 436 -20.94 -27.22 -12.65
CA GLN A 436 -20.57 -28.10 -11.55
C GLN A 436 -20.40 -29.55 -12.02
N SER A 437 -21.31 -30.06 -12.84
CA SER A 437 -21.29 -31.47 -13.30
C SER A 437 -20.02 -31.82 -14.10
N VAL A 438 -19.47 -30.86 -14.84
CA VAL A 438 -18.23 -31.04 -15.63
C VAL A 438 -16.94 -30.70 -14.87
N THR A 439 -17.03 -30.36 -13.57
CA THR A 439 -15.88 -29.93 -12.75
C THR A 439 -15.38 -31.03 -11.82
N HIS A 440 -14.25 -31.64 -12.15
CA HIS A 440 -13.62 -32.68 -11.34
C HIS A 440 -12.86 -32.07 -10.14
N LYS A 441 -12.71 -32.81 -9.03
CA LYS A 441 -12.00 -32.33 -7.82
C LYS A 441 -10.55 -31.92 -8.02
N SER A 442 -9.88 -32.47 -9.04
CA SER A 442 -8.51 -32.08 -9.39
C SER A 442 -8.43 -30.69 -10.00
N PHE A 443 -9.56 -30.13 -10.43
CA PHE A 443 -9.68 -28.76 -10.88
C PHE A 443 -9.65 -27.80 -9.69
N ALA A 444 -8.86 -26.72 -9.81
CA ALA A 444 -8.73 -25.66 -8.80
C ALA A 444 -8.44 -26.14 -7.36
N HIS A 445 -7.83 -27.33 -7.18
CA HIS A 445 -7.60 -27.95 -5.87
C HIS A 445 -8.88 -28.13 -5.03
N GLY A 446 -10.06 -28.24 -5.66
CA GLY A 446 -11.33 -28.45 -4.96
C GLY A 446 -11.91 -27.21 -4.26
N THR A 447 -11.43 -26.00 -4.60
CA THR A 447 -11.95 -24.73 -4.04
C THR A 447 -13.30 -24.30 -4.61
N VAL A 448 -13.75 -24.97 -5.68
CA VAL A 448 -15.07 -24.77 -6.31
C VAL A 448 -15.98 -25.98 -6.07
N PRO A 449 -17.31 -25.81 -6.15
CA PRO A 449 -18.23 -26.94 -6.14
C PRO A 449 -17.83 -28.01 -7.17
N THR A 450 -17.52 -29.20 -6.68
CA THR A 450 -17.07 -30.32 -7.51
C THR A 450 -18.23 -31.21 -7.91
N ASN A 451 -18.00 -32.04 -8.92
CA ASN A 451 -18.96 -33.00 -9.42
C ASN A 451 -19.13 -34.26 -8.57
N GLU A 452 -18.39 -34.43 -7.45
CA GLU A 452 -18.39 -35.68 -6.67
C GLU A 452 -19.78 -36.05 -6.11
N LYS A 453 -20.53 -35.08 -5.58
CA LYS A 453 -21.89 -35.34 -5.05
C LYS A 453 -22.87 -35.73 -6.15
N LEU A 454 -22.77 -35.06 -7.30
CA LEU A 454 -23.61 -35.33 -8.47
C LEU A 454 -23.24 -36.69 -9.09
N SER A 455 -21.95 -37.01 -9.17
CA SER A 455 -21.45 -38.29 -9.66
C SER A 455 -21.96 -39.44 -8.80
N LEU A 456 -21.91 -39.32 -7.47
CA LEU A 456 -22.48 -40.32 -6.58
C LEU A 456 -23.98 -40.52 -6.83
N LEU A 457 -24.75 -39.43 -6.91
CA LEU A 457 -26.19 -39.49 -7.17
C LEU A 457 -26.51 -40.16 -8.51
N GLY A 458 -25.80 -39.78 -9.57
CA GLY A 458 -25.98 -40.35 -10.90
C GLY A 458 -25.54 -41.80 -10.99
N ARG A 459 -24.44 -42.19 -10.35
CA ARG A 459 -24.00 -43.59 -10.25
C ARG A 459 -25.07 -44.47 -9.60
N THR A 460 -25.55 -44.06 -8.42
CA THR A 460 -26.60 -44.82 -7.70
C THR A 460 -27.86 -44.96 -8.55
N PHE A 461 -28.26 -43.89 -9.24
CA PHE A 461 -29.40 -43.94 -10.15
C PHE A 461 -29.18 -44.87 -11.34
N LEU A 462 -28.00 -44.80 -11.99
CA LEU A 462 -27.64 -45.66 -13.11
C LEU A 462 -27.62 -47.15 -12.71
N GLU A 463 -27.02 -47.47 -11.56
CA GLU A 463 -26.98 -48.84 -11.03
C GLU A 463 -28.38 -49.38 -10.80
N LEU A 464 -29.25 -48.61 -10.15
CA LEU A 464 -30.65 -48.98 -9.93
C LEU A 464 -31.37 -49.20 -11.25
N HIS A 465 -31.28 -48.24 -12.18
CA HIS A 465 -32.05 -48.28 -13.43
C HIS A 465 -31.59 -49.41 -14.37
N VAL A 466 -30.28 -49.66 -14.47
CA VAL A 466 -29.75 -50.80 -15.24
C VAL A 466 -30.13 -52.13 -14.59
N THR A 467 -30.15 -52.20 -13.26
CA THR A 467 -30.59 -53.39 -12.52
C THR A 467 -32.06 -53.69 -12.81
N GLU A 468 -32.95 -52.68 -12.72
CA GLU A 468 -34.37 -52.82 -13.08
C GLU A 468 -34.55 -53.30 -14.52
N ARG A 469 -33.81 -52.71 -15.47
CA ARG A 469 -33.90 -53.07 -16.90
C ARG A 469 -33.48 -54.52 -17.20
N ASN A 470 -32.52 -55.03 -16.43
CA ASN A 470 -31.97 -56.37 -16.62
C ASN A 470 -32.64 -57.42 -15.72
N TRP A 471 -33.54 -57.01 -14.83
CA TRP A 471 -34.19 -57.85 -13.81
C TRP A 471 -34.85 -59.10 -14.43
N ASP A 472 -35.72 -58.92 -15.42
CA ASP A 472 -36.43 -60.04 -16.06
C ASP A 472 -35.60 -60.76 -17.14
N LYS A 473 -34.50 -60.14 -17.59
CA LYS A 473 -33.66 -60.66 -18.69
C LYS A 473 -32.59 -61.63 -18.21
N VAL A 474 -32.21 -61.56 -16.94
CA VAL A 474 -31.08 -62.32 -16.39
C VAL A 474 -31.56 -63.24 -15.27
N LYS A 475 -31.45 -64.55 -15.47
CA LYS A 475 -32.00 -65.56 -14.54
C LYS A 475 -31.19 -65.79 -13.25
N SER A 476 -29.95 -65.30 -13.16
CA SER A 476 -29.05 -65.55 -12.02
C SER A 476 -28.51 -64.26 -11.41
N ASN A 477 -28.53 -64.17 -10.08
CA ASN A 477 -28.03 -63.02 -9.30
C ASN A 477 -26.56 -62.70 -9.60
N LYS A 478 -25.70 -63.72 -9.80
CA LYS A 478 -24.29 -63.52 -10.13
C LYS A 478 -24.14 -62.85 -11.49
N THR A 479 -24.95 -63.28 -12.46
CA THR A 479 -24.96 -62.75 -13.82
C THR A 479 -25.59 -61.35 -13.88
N LEU A 480 -26.56 -61.04 -13.01
CA LEU A 480 -27.18 -59.70 -12.93
C LEU A 480 -26.17 -58.65 -12.44
N ARG A 481 -25.39 -58.96 -11.40
CA ARG A 481 -24.32 -58.05 -10.93
C ARG A 481 -23.26 -57.84 -12.01
N SER A 482 -22.84 -58.91 -12.68
CA SER A 482 -21.87 -58.81 -13.78
C SER A 482 -22.43 -58.02 -14.97
N SER A 483 -23.72 -58.16 -15.30
CA SER A 483 -24.33 -57.42 -16.41
C SER A 483 -24.41 -55.92 -16.12
N VAL A 484 -24.78 -55.53 -14.89
CA VAL A 484 -24.80 -54.13 -14.45
C VAL A 484 -23.39 -53.53 -14.50
N ALA A 485 -22.38 -54.23 -13.98
CA ALA A 485 -20.98 -53.78 -14.01
C ALA A 485 -20.43 -53.62 -15.44
N ILE A 486 -20.82 -54.50 -16.37
CA ILE A 486 -20.43 -54.42 -17.79
C ILE A 486 -21.16 -53.27 -18.49
N SER A 487 -22.40 -52.97 -18.12
CA SER A 487 -23.17 -51.85 -18.70
C SER A 487 -22.68 -50.49 -18.22
N LEU A 488 -22.10 -50.42 -17.02
CA LEU A 488 -21.64 -49.18 -16.39
C LEU A 488 -20.11 -49.12 -16.23
N SER A 489 -19.37 -49.84 -17.07
CA SER A 489 -17.91 -49.79 -17.04
C SER A 489 -17.40 -48.38 -17.39
N SER A 490 -16.31 -47.95 -16.75
CA SER A 490 -15.71 -46.63 -17.00
C SER A 490 -15.38 -46.42 -18.48
N GLU A 491 -14.95 -47.48 -19.18
CA GLU A 491 -14.68 -47.45 -20.63
C GLU A 491 -15.93 -47.08 -21.45
N LYS A 492 -17.09 -47.68 -21.14
CA LYS A 492 -18.34 -47.37 -21.85
C LYS A 492 -18.83 -45.96 -21.55
N LEU A 493 -18.85 -45.58 -20.27
CA LEU A 493 -19.29 -44.24 -19.89
C LEU A 493 -18.37 -43.15 -20.44
N ALA A 494 -17.06 -43.39 -20.50
CA ALA A 494 -16.11 -42.49 -21.16
C ALA A 494 -16.35 -42.40 -22.68
N LYS A 495 -16.65 -43.53 -23.34
CA LYS A 495 -16.99 -43.54 -24.77
C LYS A 495 -18.27 -42.75 -25.05
N VAL A 496 -19.30 -42.91 -24.22
CA VAL A 496 -20.54 -42.13 -24.29
C VAL A 496 -20.24 -40.64 -24.09
N ALA A 497 -19.49 -40.28 -23.04
CA ALA A 497 -19.09 -38.90 -22.76
C ALA A 497 -18.35 -38.24 -23.94
N ARG A 498 -17.45 -38.96 -24.60
CA ARG A 498 -16.75 -38.47 -25.80
C ARG A 498 -17.66 -38.26 -26.99
N SER A 499 -18.58 -39.20 -27.25
CA SER A 499 -19.55 -39.04 -28.34
C SER A 499 -20.45 -37.81 -28.17
N MET A 500 -20.61 -37.37 -26.92
CA MET A 500 -21.40 -36.22 -26.50
C MET A 500 -20.59 -34.92 -26.43
N GLY A 501 -19.29 -34.93 -26.75
CA GLY A 501 -18.41 -33.76 -26.68
C GLY A 501 -18.06 -33.31 -25.25
N VAL A 502 -18.31 -34.14 -24.23
CA VAL A 502 -18.04 -33.79 -22.82
C VAL A 502 -16.55 -33.61 -22.55
N ASN A 503 -15.69 -34.30 -23.30
CA ASN A 503 -14.23 -34.16 -23.21
C ASN A 503 -13.73 -32.75 -23.57
N GLU A 504 -14.50 -31.97 -24.34
CA GLU A 504 -14.14 -30.61 -24.74
C GLU A 504 -14.40 -29.58 -23.63
N VAL A 505 -15.30 -29.91 -22.70
CA VAL A 505 -15.77 -29.00 -21.63
C VAL A 505 -15.41 -29.49 -20.22
N MET A 506 -14.81 -30.67 -20.11
CA MET A 506 -14.39 -31.28 -18.85
C MET A 506 -13.30 -30.45 -18.18
N ARG A 507 -13.58 -29.97 -16.97
CA ARG A 507 -12.65 -29.17 -16.15
C ARG A 507 -11.91 -30.08 -15.20
N TRP A 508 -10.67 -30.42 -15.57
CA TRP A 508 -9.79 -31.29 -14.77
C TRP A 508 -8.31 -30.94 -15.01
N LYS A 509 -7.44 -31.33 -14.08
CA LYS A 509 -5.98 -31.23 -14.24
C LYS A 509 -5.44 -32.57 -14.76
N SER A 510 -4.91 -32.59 -15.97
CA SER A 510 -4.24 -33.77 -16.52
C SER A 510 -2.90 -34.02 -15.80
N PRO A 511 -2.60 -35.27 -15.38
CA PRO A 511 -1.32 -35.60 -14.76
C PRO A 511 -0.21 -35.56 -15.82
N SER A 512 0.54 -34.45 -15.86
CA SER A 512 1.83 -34.26 -16.56
C SER A 512 1.94 -34.80 -18.00
N SER A 513 2.00 -33.87 -18.97
CA SER A 513 2.48 -33.97 -20.36
C SER A 513 3.26 -35.26 -20.73
N SER A 514 2.53 -36.37 -20.85
CA SER A 514 3.00 -37.63 -21.41
C SER A 514 1.85 -38.20 -22.25
N PRO A 515 2.09 -38.50 -23.54
CA PRO A 515 1.03 -38.87 -24.47
C PRO A 515 0.34 -40.23 -24.15
N ASP A 516 0.84 -40.98 -23.17
CA ASP A 516 0.29 -42.28 -22.73
C ASP A 516 -0.66 -42.24 -21.52
N SER A 517 -1.04 -41.06 -21.03
CA SER A 517 -1.90 -40.93 -19.82
C SER A 517 -3.42 -41.14 -20.06
N LYS A 518 -3.83 -41.84 -21.12
CA LYS A 518 -5.25 -42.11 -21.44
C LYS A 518 -6.03 -42.82 -20.32
N VAL A 519 -5.34 -43.61 -19.48
CA VAL A 519 -5.94 -44.40 -18.40
C VAL A 519 -6.57 -43.52 -17.30
N GLY A 520 -6.04 -42.31 -17.07
CA GLY A 520 -6.60 -41.37 -16.10
C GLY A 520 -7.81 -40.60 -16.62
N GLU A 521 -7.81 -40.26 -17.91
CA GLU A 521 -8.86 -39.45 -18.55
C GLU A 521 -10.20 -40.20 -18.64
N ASP A 522 -10.17 -41.49 -19.01
CA ASP A 522 -11.39 -42.33 -19.08
C ASP A 522 -12.13 -42.37 -17.75
N THR A 523 -11.39 -42.46 -16.65
CA THR A 523 -11.98 -42.51 -15.31
C THR A 523 -12.67 -41.19 -14.96
N VAL A 524 -12.04 -40.05 -15.31
CA VAL A 524 -12.61 -38.73 -15.05
C VAL A 524 -13.82 -38.46 -15.96
N LEU A 525 -13.77 -38.89 -17.22
CA LEU A 525 -14.90 -38.79 -18.16
C LEU A 525 -16.09 -39.62 -17.69
N ALA A 526 -15.85 -40.85 -17.21
CA ALA A 526 -16.90 -41.70 -16.66
C ALA A 526 -17.58 -41.03 -15.45
N HIS A 527 -16.79 -40.53 -14.49
CA HIS A 527 -17.32 -39.81 -13.33
C HIS A 527 -18.08 -38.53 -13.72
N THR A 528 -17.60 -37.83 -14.75
CA THR A 528 -18.26 -36.64 -15.28
C THR A 528 -19.61 -37.00 -15.92
N MET A 529 -19.68 -38.12 -16.65
CA MET A 529 -20.93 -38.62 -17.21
C MET A 529 -21.95 -39.01 -16.13
N GLU A 530 -21.49 -39.68 -15.07
CA GLU A 530 -22.32 -39.95 -13.89
C GLU A 530 -22.82 -38.65 -13.27
N ALA A 531 -21.96 -37.64 -13.15
CA ALA A 531 -22.35 -36.35 -12.60
C ALA A 531 -23.37 -35.60 -13.46
N ILE A 532 -23.30 -35.72 -14.79
CA ILE A 532 -24.32 -35.16 -15.70
C ILE A 532 -25.67 -35.85 -15.45
N VAL A 533 -25.69 -37.18 -15.34
CA VAL A 533 -26.94 -37.91 -15.00
C VAL A 533 -27.48 -37.49 -13.63
N GLY A 534 -26.59 -37.33 -12.65
CA GLY A 534 -26.94 -36.85 -11.32
C GLY A 534 -27.49 -35.43 -11.31
N ALA A 535 -26.93 -34.54 -12.13
CA ALA A 535 -27.43 -33.18 -12.32
C ALA A 535 -28.84 -33.19 -12.93
N VAL A 536 -29.08 -33.99 -13.98
CA VAL A 536 -30.42 -34.12 -14.60
C VAL A 536 -31.43 -34.66 -13.59
N TYR A 537 -31.04 -35.67 -12.79
CA TYR A 537 -31.88 -36.21 -11.73
C TYR A 537 -32.18 -35.17 -10.65
N HIS A 538 -31.18 -34.39 -10.23
CA HIS A 538 -31.32 -33.38 -9.19
C HIS A 538 -32.23 -32.23 -9.61
N ASP A 539 -32.10 -31.76 -10.86
CA ASP A 539 -32.86 -30.62 -11.38
C ASP A 539 -34.28 -31.02 -11.83
N LYS A 540 -34.44 -32.12 -12.57
CA LYS A 540 -35.70 -32.50 -13.25
C LYS A 540 -36.34 -33.78 -12.75
N GLY A 541 -35.72 -34.46 -11.79
CA GLY A 541 -36.24 -35.67 -11.18
C GLY A 541 -36.05 -36.95 -12.01
N SER A 542 -36.56 -38.05 -11.46
CA SER A 542 -36.28 -39.41 -11.94
C SER A 542 -36.78 -39.70 -13.36
N LYS A 543 -37.93 -39.15 -13.76
CA LYS A 543 -38.50 -39.37 -15.09
C LYS A 543 -37.58 -38.84 -16.20
N ALA A 544 -37.12 -37.59 -16.06
CA ALA A 544 -36.22 -36.96 -17.02
C ALA A 544 -34.86 -37.68 -17.08
N ALA A 545 -34.33 -38.11 -15.93
CA ALA A 545 -33.10 -38.87 -15.88
C ALA A 545 -33.21 -40.25 -16.59
N ARG A 546 -34.35 -40.95 -16.48
CA ARG A 546 -34.57 -42.21 -17.23
C ARG A 546 -34.58 -41.98 -18.74
N GLU A 547 -35.28 -40.94 -19.21
CA GLU A 547 -35.33 -40.57 -20.62
C GLU A 547 -33.94 -40.21 -21.16
N PHE A 548 -33.14 -39.47 -20.37
CA PHE A 548 -31.76 -39.13 -20.71
C PHE A 548 -30.87 -40.36 -20.86
N VAL A 549 -30.90 -41.26 -19.87
CA VAL A 549 -30.10 -42.49 -19.87
C VAL A 549 -30.52 -43.40 -21.03
N ALA A 550 -31.82 -43.54 -21.27
CA ALA A 550 -32.33 -44.35 -22.38
C ALA A 550 -31.88 -43.85 -23.76
N LYS A 551 -31.81 -42.52 -23.93
CA LYS A 551 -31.45 -41.88 -25.21
C LYS A 551 -29.95 -41.87 -25.49
N HIS A 552 -29.11 -41.73 -24.47
CA HIS A 552 -27.67 -41.46 -24.66
C HIS A 552 -26.75 -42.55 -24.12
N VAL A 553 -27.11 -43.23 -23.02
CA VAL A 553 -26.22 -44.19 -22.36
C VAL A 553 -26.39 -45.60 -22.95
N TYR A 554 -27.58 -45.98 -23.42
CA TYR A 554 -27.84 -47.31 -24.00
C TYR A 554 -27.60 -47.42 -25.51
N THR A 555 -27.21 -46.35 -26.16
CA THR A 555 -26.98 -46.27 -27.61
C THR A 555 -25.59 -46.78 -28.00
N TYR A 556 -24.74 -47.07 -27.01
CA TYR A 556 -23.36 -47.58 -27.10
C TYR A 556 -23.15 -48.77 -26.15
#